data_AF-A0A3C0INZ1-F1
#
_entry.id   AF-A0A3C0INZ1-F1
#
_cell.length_a   1.000
_cell.length_b   1.000
_cell.length_c   1.000
_cell.angle_alpha   90.00
_cell.angle_beta   90.00
_cell.angle_gamma   90.00
#
_symmetry.space_group_name_H-M   'P 1'
#
loop_
_entity.id
_entity.type
_entity.pdbx_description
1 polymer ?
#
loop_
_entity_poly.entity_id
_entity_poly.type
_entity_poly.pdbx_seq_one_letter_code
_entity_poly.pdbx_strand_id
1 'polypeptide(L)'
;IHLRKCIASCTLLLLAICTKAQDPWVIQANNINPANYYGITVANGMIGVVSAPEPFKVREVVLAGAYDQYGRGRVSNFLKSFNLLNGYLEIDGRRLDGNNTSNMVQSLDMKGAAFTARFK
;
A
#
# COMPACT_ATOMS: atom_id res chain seq x y z
N ILE A 1 -38.77 -1.15 34.17
CA ILE A 1 -37.29 -1.17 34.32
C ILE A 1 -36.66 -2.42 33.68
N HIS A 2 -37.16 -3.63 33.95
CA HIS A 2 -36.62 -4.87 33.37
C HIS A 2 -36.68 -4.94 31.83
N LEU A 3 -37.78 -4.53 31.20
CA LEU A 3 -37.93 -4.54 29.74
C LEU A 3 -36.87 -3.67 29.02
N ARG A 4 -36.56 -2.48 29.57
CA ARG A 4 -35.51 -1.59 29.04
C ARG A 4 -34.11 -2.22 29.15
N LYS A 5 -33.84 -2.95 30.25
CA LYS A 5 -32.57 -3.68 30.43
C LYS A 5 -32.45 -4.86 29.46
N CYS A 6 -33.54 -5.57 29.18
CA CYS A 6 -33.56 -6.66 28.21
C CYS A 6 -33.33 -6.15 26.78
N ILE A 7 -33.95 -5.03 26.39
CA ILE A 7 -33.75 -4.41 25.07
C ILE A 7 -32.30 -3.95 24.90
N ALA A 8 -31.73 -3.29 25.92
CA ALA A 8 -30.33 -2.85 25.91
C ALA A 8 -29.34 -4.02 25.81
N SER A 9 -29.61 -5.12 26.53
CA SER A 9 -28.81 -6.35 26.46
C SER A 9 -28.88 -6.99 25.07
N CYS A 10 -30.08 -7.04 24.47
CA CYS A 10 -30.28 -7.60 23.14
C CYS A 10 -29.58 -6.75 22.06
N THR A 11 -29.63 -5.42 22.16
CA THR A 11 -28.91 -4.51 21.24
C THR A 11 -27.41 -4.63 21.36
N LEU A 12 -26.86 -4.81 22.57
CA LEU A 12 -25.44 -5.04 22.79
C LEU A 12 -24.96 -6.36 22.18
N LEU A 13 -25.78 -7.43 22.30
CA LEU A 13 -25.47 -8.74 21.74
C LEU A 13 -25.49 -8.71 20.19
N LEU A 14 -26.46 -8.02 19.59
CA LEU A 14 -26.54 -7.79 18.15
C LEU A 14 -25.35 -6.98 17.62
N LEU A 15 -24.86 -5.99 18.38
CA LEU A 15 -23.71 -5.17 18.00
C LEU A 15 -22.41 -6.00 17.95
N ALA A 16 -22.23 -6.93 18.91
CA ALA A 16 -21.04 -7.78 18.97
C ALA A 16 -20.94 -8.74 17.75
N ILE A 17 -22.06 -9.29 17.30
CA ILE A 17 -22.12 -10.25 16.18
C ILE A 17 -21.79 -9.58 14.83
N CYS A 18 -22.04 -8.28 14.70
CA CYS A 18 -21.76 -7.54 13.46
C CYS A 18 -20.30 -7.07 13.32
N THR A 19 -19.45 -7.27 14.33
CA THR A 19 -18.04 -6.86 14.23
C THR A 19 -17.25 -7.86 13.37
N LYS A 20 -16.73 -7.37 12.23
CA LYS A 20 -15.78 -8.13 11.39
C LYS A 20 -14.37 -7.61 11.68
N ALA A 21 -13.49 -8.49 12.16
CA ALA A 21 -12.08 -8.17 12.28
C ALA A 21 -11.41 -8.13 10.90
N GLN A 22 -10.34 -7.35 10.76
CA GLN A 22 -9.48 -7.38 9.58
C GLN A 22 -8.81 -8.75 9.44
N ASP A 23 -8.51 -9.16 8.20
CA ASP A 23 -7.68 -10.35 7.98
C ASP A 23 -6.29 -10.10 8.59
N PRO A 24 -5.81 -10.92 9.54
CA PRO A 24 -4.52 -10.71 10.19
C PRO A 24 -3.32 -10.80 9.24
N TRP A 25 -3.49 -11.35 8.04
CA TRP A 25 -2.44 -11.49 7.04
C TRP A 25 -2.46 -10.43 5.94
N VAL A 26 -3.45 -9.52 5.98
CA VAL A 26 -3.60 -8.48 4.96
C VAL A 26 -3.46 -7.12 5.62
N ILE A 27 -2.42 -6.38 5.22
CA ILE A 27 -2.32 -4.95 5.53
C ILE A 27 -2.93 -4.19 4.37
N GLN A 28 -3.99 -3.44 4.62
CA GLN A 28 -4.71 -2.68 3.60
C GLN A 28 -4.70 -1.19 3.91
N ALA A 29 -4.43 -0.38 2.89
CA ALA A 29 -4.52 1.08 2.92
C ALA A 29 -5.55 1.56 1.89
N ASN A 30 -6.45 2.42 2.33
CA ASN A 30 -7.44 3.15 1.54
C ASN A 30 -7.25 4.67 1.73
N ASN A 31 -7.87 5.48 0.87
CA ASN A 31 -7.81 6.95 0.94
C ASN A 31 -6.37 7.48 1.04
N ILE A 32 -5.51 7.00 0.15
CA ILE A 32 -4.08 7.32 0.18
C ILE A 32 -3.86 8.83 0.02
N ASN A 33 -3.16 9.42 0.98
CA ASN A 33 -2.69 10.80 0.91
C ASN A 33 -1.21 10.81 0.49
N PRO A 34 -0.87 11.26 -0.73
CA PRO A 34 0.51 11.30 -1.21
C PRO A 34 1.47 12.08 -0.30
N ALA A 35 0.99 13.10 0.42
CA ALA A 35 1.82 13.91 1.32
C ALA A 35 2.29 13.14 2.56
N ASN A 36 1.57 12.08 2.97
CA ASN A 36 1.86 11.28 4.15
C ASN A 36 2.03 9.79 3.81
N TYR A 37 2.61 9.50 2.64
CA TYR A 37 2.78 8.15 2.15
C TYR A 37 4.23 7.67 2.27
N TYR A 38 4.43 6.59 3.02
CA TYR A 38 5.78 6.06 3.32
C TYR A 38 6.15 4.82 2.51
N GLY A 39 5.21 4.21 1.80
CA GLY A 39 5.42 3.00 0.99
C GLY A 39 5.66 1.73 1.81
N ILE A 40 5.12 0.61 1.34
CA ILE A 40 5.44 -0.72 1.85
C ILE A 40 6.42 -1.40 0.90
N THR A 41 7.27 -2.25 1.44
CA THR A 41 8.31 -2.94 0.67
C THR A 41 8.00 -4.42 0.57
N VAL A 42 8.11 -4.97 -0.64
CA VAL A 42 8.18 -6.41 -0.89
C VAL A 42 9.56 -6.74 -1.43
N ALA A 43 10.18 -7.80 -0.91
CA ALA A 43 11.54 -8.17 -1.28
C ALA A 43 11.78 -9.68 -1.19
N ASN A 44 12.80 -10.16 -1.91
CA ASN A 44 13.23 -11.56 -1.89
C ASN A 44 14.70 -11.75 -1.47
N GLY A 45 15.33 -10.72 -0.90
CA GLY A 45 16.75 -10.71 -0.52
C GLY A 45 17.70 -10.21 -1.61
N MET A 46 17.33 -10.30 -2.89
CA MET A 46 18.11 -9.73 -4.00
C MET A 46 17.53 -8.43 -4.53
N ILE A 47 16.21 -8.35 -4.62
CA ILE A 47 15.48 -7.18 -5.12
C ILE A 47 14.43 -6.82 -4.07
N GLY A 48 14.32 -5.52 -3.78
CA GLY A 48 13.24 -4.93 -3.01
C GLY A 48 12.54 -3.85 -3.81
N VAL A 49 11.21 -3.80 -3.74
CA VAL A 49 10.40 -2.79 -4.42
C VAL A 49 9.56 -2.08 -3.40
N VAL A 50 9.62 -0.75 -3.41
CA VAL A 50 8.83 0.09 -2.53
C VAL A 50 7.67 0.71 -3.30
N SER A 51 6.46 0.52 -2.79
CA SER A 51 5.24 1.04 -3.41
C SER A 51 5.21 2.57 -3.46
N ALA A 52 4.43 3.12 -4.40
CA ALA A 52 4.17 4.55 -4.54
C ALA A 52 2.66 4.85 -4.34
N PRO A 53 2.28 6.10 -4.02
CA PRO A 53 0.87 6.47 -3.92
C PRO A 53 0.17 6.58 -5.29
N GLU A 54 0.91 6.76 -6.38
CA GLU A 54 0.37 6.89 -7.74
C GLU A 54 0.18 5.54 -8.46
N PRO A 55 -0.82 5.42 -9.35
CA PRO A 55 -1.00 4.23 -10.19
C PRO A 55 0.20 4.02 -11.11
N PHE A 56 0.57 2.75 -11.31
CA PHE A 56 1.68 2.33 -12.18
C PHE A 56 3.05 2.92 -11.82
N LYS A 57 3.23 3.41 -10.59
CA LYS A 57 4.51 3.91 -10.09
C LYS A 57 5.03 3.06 -8.95
N VAL A 58 6.35 2.95 -8.89
CA VAL A 58 7.10 2.49 -7.72
C VAL A 58 7.97 3.63 -7.23
N ARG A 59 8.09 3.78 -5.91
CA ARG A 59 8.89 4.84 -5.33
C ARG A 59 10.37 4.55 -5.53
N GLU A 60 10.76 3.31 -5.26
CA GLU A 60 12.16 2.92 -5.28
C GLU A 60 12.32 1.42 -5.52
N VAL A 61 13.38 1.05 -6.23
CA VAL A 61 13.83 -0.33 -6.39
C VAL A 61 15.22 -0.42 -5.79
N VAL A 62 15.42 -1.39 -4.90
CA VAL A 62 16.68 -1.63 -4.21
C VAL A 62 17.22 -2.97 -4.70
N LEU A 63 18.48 -2.98 -5.12
CA LEU A 63 19.20 -4.18 -5.53
C LEU A 63 20.29 -4.48 -4.52
N ALA A 64 20.35 -5.73 -4.04
CA ALA A 64 21.40 -6.19 -3.16
C ALA A 64 22.77 -6.08 -3.87
N GLY A 65 23.78 -5.57 -3.16
CA GLY A 65 25.13 -5.40 -3.72
C GLY A 65 25.31 -4.15 -4.60
N ALA A 66 24.23 -3.44 -4.96
CA ALA A 66 24.31 -2.23 -5.77
C ALA A 66 24.40 -0.97 -4.88
N TYR A 67 25.62 -0.50 -4.67
CA TYR A 67 25.91 0.67 -3.85
C TYR A 67 26.71 1.70 -4.63
N ASP A 68 26.50 2.98 -4.30
CA ASP A 68 27.30 4.10 -4.81
C ASP A 68 27.55 5.10 -3.68
N GLN A 69 28.62 5.89 -3.82
CA GLN A 69 28.96 7.00 -2.91
C GLN A 69 28.17 8.28 -3.23
N TYR A 70 27.19 8.20 -4.13
CA TYR A 70 26.38 9.35 -4.56
C TYR A 70 25.60 9.96 -3.39
N GLY A 71 26.02 11.15 -2.97
CA GLY A 71 25.48 11.88 -1.81
C GLY A 71 26.54 12.74 -1.11
N ARG A 72 26.17 13.37 0.02
CA ARG A 72 27.13 14.09 0.87
C ARG A 72 27.78 13.10 1.84
N GLY A 73 29.12 13.01 1.82
CA GLY A 73 29.88 12.33 2.88
C GLY A 73 30.64 11.06 2.51
N ARG A 74 30.72 10.64 1.23
CA ARG A 74 31.49 9.46 0.77
C ARG A 74 31.10 8.14 1.44
N VAL A 75 29.89 8.05 2.00
CA VAL A 75 29.33 6.83 2.57
C VAL A 75 28.58 6.06 1.48
N SER A 76 28.79 4.75 1.40
CA SER A 76 28.05 3.88 0.48
C SER A 76 26.55 3.90 0.79
N ASN A 77 25.75 4.26 -0.19
CA ASN A 77 24.29 4.25 -0.13
C ASN A 77 23.72 3.30 -1.19
N PHE A 78 22.48 2.86 -1.03
CA PHE A 78 21.78 2.11 -2.06
C PHE A 78 21.68 2.92 -3.35
N LEU A 79 21.98 2.28 -4.48
CA LEU A 79 21.87 2.90 -5.79
C LEU A 79 20.40 2.95 -6.23
N LYS A 80 19.80 4.14 -6.17
CA LYS A 80 18.34 4.36 -6.38
C LYS A 80 17.90 4.49 -7.85
N SER A 81 18.83 4.45 -8.80
CA SER A 81 18.58 4.89 -10.20
C SER A 81 17.85 3.86 -11.09
N PHE A 82 17.78 2.58 -10.69
CA PHE A 82 17.16 1.53 -11.51
C PHE A 82 15.64 1.43 -11.30
N ASN A 83 14.86 2.38 -11.83
CA ASN A 83 13.40 2.22 -11.87
C ASN A 83 12.94 1.64 -13.23
N LEU A 84 12.75 0.32 -13.26
CA LEU A 84 12.30 -0.43 -14.43
C LEU A 84 10.80 -0.81 -14.37
N LEU A 85 10.12 -0.49 -13.27
CA LEU A 85 8.77 -0.97 -12.98
C LEU A 85 7.69 0.09 -13.19
N ASN A 86 8.09 1.36 -13.37
CA ASN A 86 7.17 2.43 -13.72
C ASN A 86 6.53 2.16 -15.09
N GLY A 87 5.20 2.11 -15.10
CA GLY A 87 4.41 2.05 -16.31
C GLY A 87 3.68 3.36 -16.61
N TYR A 88 3.00 3.36 -17.74
CA TYR A 88 1.90 4.28 -18.02
C TYR A 88 0.81 3.54 -18.77
N LEU A 89 -0.43 3.96 -18.56
CA LEU A 89 -1.58 3.51 -19.31
C LEU A 89 -2.24 4.75 -19.89
N GLU A 90 -2.62 4.67 -21.15
CA GLU A 90 -3.33 5.72 -21.85
C GLU A 90 -4.64 5.14 -22.39
N ILE A 91 -5.73 5.86 -22.16
CA ILE A 91 -7.07 5.51 -22.62
C ILE A 91 -7.59 6.72 -23.38
N ASP A 92 -7.95 6.54 -24.65
CA ASP A 92 -8.47 7.62 -25.52
C ASP A 92 -7.59 8.88 -25.55
N GLY A 93 -6.27 8.72 -25.63
CA GLY A 93 -5.32 9.84 -25.63
C GLY A 93 -5.10 10.51 -24.26
N ARG A 94 -5.68 9.96 -23.19
CA ARG A 94 -5.52 10.48 -21.82
C ARG A 94 -4.69 9.53 -20.97
N ARG A 95 -3.52 10.01 -20.56
CA ARG A 95 -2.62 9.27 -19.67
C ARG A 95 -3.18 9.21 -18.26
N LEU A 96 -3.23 8.01 -17.68
CA LEU A 96 -3.64 7.82 -16.30
C LEU A 96 -2.60 8.34 -15.30
N ASP A 97 -3.09 9.00 -14.26
CA ASP A 97 -2.35 9.57 -13.14
C ASP A 97 -3.21 9.61 -11.87
N GLY A 98 -2.71 10.25 -10.79
CA GLY A 98 -3.47 10.39 -9.55
C GLY A 98 -4.66 11.35 -9.60
N ASN A 99 -4.78 12.19 -10.64
CA ASN A 99 -5.87 13.16 -10.80
C ASN A 99 -7.08 12.58 -11.52
N ASN A 100 -6.85 11.59 -12.40
CA ASN A 100 -7.91 10.94 -13.18
C ASN A 100 -8.16 9.48 -12.77
N THR A 101 -7.63 9.07 -11.61
CA THR A 101 -7.96 7.80 -10.96
C THR A 101 -8.57 8.07 -9.58
N SER A 102 -9.38 7.13 -9.10
CA SER A 102 -10.12 7.25 -7.85
C SER A 102 -10.09 5.94 -7.05
N ASN A 103 -10.45 6.02 -5.78
CA ASN A 103 -10.61 4.84 -4.91
C ASN A 103 -9.38 3.91 -4.91
N MET A 104 -8.17 4.49 -4.88
CA MET A 104 -6.95 3.72 -4.78
C MET A 104 -6.94 2.92 -3.47
N VAL A 105 -6.78 1.61 -3.61
CA VAL A 105 -6.62 0.65 -2.51
C VAL A 105 -5.34 -0.12 -2.75
N GLN A 106 -4.51 -0.19 -1.71
CA GLN A 106 -3.29 -0.98 -1.73
C GLN A 106 -3.33 -2.02 -0.62
N SER A 107 -2.93 -3.24 -0.95
CA SER A 107 -2.93 -4.36 -0.01
C SER A 107 -1.65 -5.16 -0.10
N LEU A 108 -1.04 -5.45 1.04
CA LEU A 108 0.00 -6.46 1.18
C LEU A 108 -0.62 -7.73 1.74
N ASP A 109 -0.60 -8.80 0.95
CA ASP A 109 -0.80 -10.16 1.43
C ASP A 109 0.54 -10.68 1.96
N MET A 110 0.63 -10.82 3.28
CA MET A 110 1.84 -11.28 3.96
C MET A 110 2.05 -12.79 3.84
N LYS A 111 1.01 -13.60 3.60
CA LYS A 111 1.15 -15.05 3.36
C LYS A 111 1.72 -15.32 1.98
N GLY A 112 1.20 -14.63 0.98
CA GLY A 112 1.61 -14.75 -0.42
C GLY A 112 2.82 -13.89 -0.78
N ALA A 113 3.31 -13.05 0.14
CA ALA A 113 4.32 -12.02 -0.12
C ALA A 113 3.99 -11.15 -1.34
N ALA A 114 2.71 -10.79 -1.50
CA ALA A 114 2.19 -10.14 -2.69
C ALA A 114 1.62 -8.76 -2.37
N PHE A 115 2.12 -7.73 -3.06
CA PHE A 115 1.56 -6.39 -3.01
C PHE A 115 0.65 -6.16 -4.22
N THR A 116 -0.55 -5.63 -3.99
CA THR A 116 -1.53 -5.31 -5.04
C THR A 116 -2.05 -3.89 -4.85
N ALA A 117 -2.08 -3.12 -5.94
CA ALA A 117 -2.76 -1.84 -6.03
C ALA A 117 -3.97 -1.96 -6.96
N ARG A 118 -5.12 -1.41 -6.55
CA ARG A 118 -6.36 -1.36 -7.34
C ARG A 118 -6.89 0.07 -7.31
N PHE A 119 -7.38 0.55 -8.43
CA PHE A 119 -7.98 1.88 -8.58
C PHE A 119 -9.08 1.82 -9.65
N LYS A 120 -9.86 2.90 -9.75
CA LYS A 120 -10.94 3.07 -10.73
C LYS A 120 -10.71 4.33 -11.56
#